data_AF-A0A139N9B1-F1
#
_entry.id   AF-A0A139N9B1-F1
#
_cell.length_a   1.000
_cell.length_b   1.000
_cell.length_c   1.000
_cell.angle_alpha   90.00
_cell.angle_beta   90.00
_cell.angle_gamma   90.00
#
_symmetry.space_group_name_H-M   'P 1'
#
loop_
_entity.id
_entity.type
_entity.pdbx_description
1 polymer ?
#
loop_
_entity_poly.entity_id
_entity_poly.type
_entity_poly.pdbx_seq_one_letter_code
_entity_poly.pdbx_strand_id
1 'polypeptide(L)'
;MNTLTEQAFAKALKEIMQEKSFDKVTVTELVQRLNVNRQTFYYHYNDLYDLLEQIYIADGEQMIGDNRTDDSWEKGMLAIFHYIQENKAFVCNTYYSVNRNYLEHFLYDRAYELIKPVLKEKELKLTQEELDFRSHFYKYGLVGFILDWIDSGLQENPQDLVQHIYQLLEKL
;
A
#
# COMPACT_ATOMS: atom_id res chain seq x y z
N MET A 1 3.29 -13.50 11.19
CA MET A 1 3.31 -14.59 10.17
C MET A 1 1.88 -14.87 9.78
N ASN A 2 1.51 -14.57 8.54
CA ASN A 2 0.19 -14.94 8.02
C ASN A 2 0.10 -16.45 7.82
N THR A 3 -1.00 -17.03 8.26
CA THR A 3 -1.37 -18.43 8.04
C THR A 3 -1.65 -18.68 6.55
N LEU A 4 -1.54 -19.94 6.12
CA LEU A 4 -1.93 -20.36 4.76
C LEU A 4 -3.38 -19.97 4.45
N THR A 5 -4.26 -19.99 5.46
CA THR A 5 -5.67 -19.63 5.34
C THR A 5 -5.85 -18.13 5.07
N GLU A 6 -5.13 -17.26 5.79
CA GLU A 6 -5.19 -15.80 5.58
C GLU A 6 -4.67 -15.42 4.19
N GLN A 7 -3.60 -16.06 3.72
CA GLN A 7 -3.10 -15.88 2.36
C GLN A 7 -4.11 -16.33 1.29
N ALA A 8 -4.84 -17.42 1.55
CA ALA A 8 -5.88 -17.90 0.65
C ALA A 8 -7.06 -16.91 0.57
N PHE A 9 -7.51 -16.34 1.70
CA PHE A 9 -8.53 -15.30 1.72
C PHE A 9 -8.08 -14.02 1.02
N ALA A 10 -6.84 -13.58 1.26
CA ALA A 10 -6.25 -12.43 0.58
C ALA A 10 -6.27 -12.60 -0.95
N LYS A 11 -5.78 -13.75 -1.42
CA LYS A 11 -5.76 -14.10 -2.84
C LYS A 11 -7.17 -14.15 -3.42
N ALA A 12 -8.10 -14.84 -2.76
CA ALA A 12 -9.48 -14.95 -3.24
C ALA A 12 -10.18 -13.58 -3.34
N LEU A 13 -9.96 -12.68 -2.37
CA LEU A 13 -10.52 -11.33 -2.44
C LEU A 13 -9.94 -10.53 -3.61
N LYS A 14 -8.60 -10.55 -3.78
CA LYS A 14 -7.94 -9.88 -4.91
C LYS A 14 -8.46 -10.40 -6.26
N GLU A 15 -8.65 -11.71 -6.39
CA GLU A 15 -9.21 -12.33 -7.61
C GLU A 15 -10.66 -11.90 -7.87
N ILE A 16 -11.54 -11.95 -6.86
CA ILE A 16 -12.93 -11.49 -7.02
C ILE A 16 -12.96 -10.00 -7.40
N MET A 17 -12.06 -9.20 -6.83
CA MET A 17 -11.95 -7.77 -7.14
C MET A 17 -11.40 -7.48 -8.53
N GLN A 18 -10.92 -8.46 -9.29
CA GLN A 18 -10.69 -8.29 -10.72
C GLN A 18 -12.01 -8.32 -11.52
N GLU A 19 -13.03 -8.97 -10.98
CA GLU A 19 -14.32 -9.20 -11.64
C GLU A 19 -15.36 -8.12 -11.27
N LYS A 20 -15.29 -7.56 -10.05
CA LYS A 20 -16.27 -6.58 -9.55
C LYS A 20 -15.74 -5.70 -8.42
N SER A 21 -16.46 -4.61 -8.14
CA SER A 21 -16.16 -3.70 -7.04
C SER A 21 -16.28 -4.37 -5.67
N PHE A 22 -15.50 -3.90 -4.70
CA PHE A 22 -15.46 -4.42 -3.32
C PHE A 22 -16.85 -4.46 -2.66
N ASP A 23 -17.67 -3.42 -2.85
CA ASP A 23 -19.00 -3.32 -2.23
C ASP A 23 -19.98 -4.42 -2.68
N LYS A 24 -19.66 -5.16 -3.75
CA LYS A 24 -20.45 -6.28 -4.28
C LYS A 24 -19.91 -7.65 -3.86
N VAL A 25 -18.78 -7.68 -3.16
CA VAL A 25 -18.17 -8.92 -2.64
C VAL A 25 -18.96 -9.36 -1.41
N THR A 26 -19.10 -10.68 -1.24
CA THR A 26 -19.76 -11.25 -0.05
C THR A 26 -18.88 -12.30 0.60
N VAL A 27 -18.99 -12.44 1.93
CA VAL A 27 -18.32 -13.53 2.67
C VAL A 27 -18.69 -14.89 2.10
N THR A 28 -19.95 -15.08 1.71
CA THR A 28 -20.44 -16.34 1.10
C THR A 28 -19.64 -16.72 -0.14
N GLU A 29 -19.40 -15.77 -1.04
CA GLU A 29 -18.65 -16.00 -2.27
C GLU A 29 -17.18 -16.35 -2.00
N LEU A 30 -16.53 -15.64 -1.05
CA LEU A 30 -15.16 -15.95 -0.64
C LEU A 30 -15.04 -17.38 -0.13
N VAL A 31 -15.91 -17.77 0.80
CA VAL A 31 -15.83 -19.11 1.41
C VAL A 31 -16.20 -20.21 0.41
N GLN A 32 -17.10 -19.93 -0.55
CA GLN A 32 -17.39 -20.84 -1.65
C GLN A 32 -16.19 -21.03 -2.58
N ARG A 33 -15.49 -19.94 -2.94
CA ARG A 33 -14.30 -20.00 -3.80
C ARG A 33 -13.15 -20.78 -3.15
N LEU A 34 -13.05 -20.73 -1.83
CA LEU A 34 -12.03 -21.45 -1.05
C LEU A 34 -12.47 -22.83 -0.56
N ASN A 35 -13.72 -23.23 -0.81
CA ASN A 35 -14.32 -24.47 -0.29
C ASN A 35 -14.17 -24.63 1.24
N VAL A 36 -14.43 -23.53 1.97
CA VAL A 36 -14.44 -23.49 3.45
C VAL A 36 -15.81 -23.05 3.95
N ASN A 37 -16.06 -23.16 5.26
CA ASN A 37 -17.29 -22.68 5.85
C ASN A 37 -17.16 -21.22 6.32
N ARG A 38 -18.30 -20.56 6.58
CA ARG A 38 -18.32 -19.16 7.08
C ARG A 38 -17.65 -19.01 8.44
N GLN A 39 -17.66 -20.04 9.29
CA GLN A 39 -17.01 -19.98 10.60
C GLN A 39 -15.49 -19.86 10.45
N THR A 40 -14.89 -20.48 9.41
CA THR A 40 -13.48 -20.31 9.09
C THR A 40 -13.16 -18.86 8.74
N PHE A 41 -14.00 -18.18 7.96
CA PHE A 41 -13.81 -16.74 7.70
C PHE A 41 -13.86 -15.92 9.00
N TYR A 42 -14.93 -16.10 9.79
CA TYR A 42 -15.14 -15.34 11.03
C TYR A 42 -14.17 -15.69 12.17
N TYR A 43 -13.40 -16.76 12.03
CA TYR A 43 -12.28 -17.06 12.92
C TYR A 43 -11.11 -16.09 12.69
N HIS A 44 -10.89 -15.65 11.46
CA HIS A 44 -9.79 -14.76 11.09
C HIS A 44 -10.19 -13.29 11.00
N TYR A 45 -11.43 -13.00 10.58
CA TYR A 45 -11.86 -11.64 10.25
C TYR A 45 -13.27 -11.34 10.75
N ASN A 46 -13.48 -10.14 11.27
CA ASN A 46 -14.81 -9.69 11.71
C ASN A 46 -15.76 -9.50 10.53
N ASP A 47 -15.26 -8.92 9.44
CA ASP A 47 -15.98 -8.69 8.19
C ASP A 47 -15.02 -8.54 7.00
N LEU A 48 -15.54 -8.13 5.83
CA LEU A 48 -14.74 -7.93 4.62
C LEU A 48 -13.78 -6.73 4.73
N TYR A 49 -14.11 -5.73 5.53
CA TYR A 49 -13.26 -4.54 5.72
C TYR A 49 -12.05 -4.88 6.58
N ASP A 50 -12.24 -5.69 7.62
CA ASP A 50 -11.14 -6.27 8.40
C ASP A 50 -10.21 -7.08 7.50
N LEU A 51 -10.75 -7.97 6.64
CA LEU A 51 -9.92 -8.66 5.64
C LEU A 51 -9.18 -7.68 4.71
N LEU A 52 -9.85 -6.64 4.21
CA LEU A 52 -9.24 -5.64 3.33
C LEU A 52 -8.06 -4.93 4.02
N GLU A 53 -8.24 -4.51 5.26
CA GLU A 53 -7.20 -3.86 6.07
C GLU A 53 -6.03 -4.82 6.34
N GLN A 54 -6.31 -6.06 6.74
CA GLN A 54 -5.26 -7.07 6.98
C GLN A 54 -4.46 -7.40 5.72
N ILE A 55 -5.07 -7.36 4.53
CA ILE A 55 -4.34 -7.51 3.25
C ILE A 55 -3.36 -6.37 3.06
N TYR A 56 -3.81 -5.11 3.22
CA TYR A 56 -2.92 -3.96 3.07
C TYR A 56 -1.77 -3.99 4.08
N ILE A 57 -2.03 -4.32 5.35
CA ILE A 57 -0.99 -4.46 6.36
C ILE A 57 0.02 -5.54 5.94
N ALA A 58 -0.46 -6.73 5.60
CA ALA A 58 0.40 -7.86 5.24
C ALA A 58 1.22 -7.62 3.96
N ASP A 59 0.61 -7.05 2.93
CA ASP A 59 1.30 -6.68 1.70
C ASP A 59 2.36 -5.62 1.99
N GLY A 60 2.04 -4.66 2.86
CA GLY A 60 2.94 -3.59 3.26
C GLY A 60 4.17 -4.05 4.03
N GLU A 61 4.04 -5.05 4.89
CA GLU A 61 5.17 -5.65 5.63
C GLU A 61 6.17 -6.31 4.67
N GLN A 62 5.70 -6.89 3.56
CA GLN A 62 6.52 -7.62 2.60
C GLN A 62 7.16 -6.72 1.53
N MET A 63 6.59 -5.53 1.31
CA MET A 63 6.91 -4.68 0.15
C MET A 63 8.26 -3.97 0.25
N ILE A 64 8.51 -3.28 1.37
CA ILE A 64 9.65 -2.36 1.45
C ILE A 64 10.91 -3.10 1.92
N GLY A 65 10.78 -4.17 2.71
CA GLY A 65 11.91 -4.95 3.24
C GLY A 65 12.99 -4.05 3.87
N ASP A 66 14.26 -4.31 3.54
CA ASP A 66 15.42 -3.51 3.94
C ASP A 66 15.73 -2.32 3.01
N ASN A 67 14.90 -2.06 1.98
CA ASN A 67 15.13 -0.99 0.99
C ASN A 67 14.70 0.39 1.50
N ARG A 68 15.20 0.78 2.68
CA ARG A 68 14.80 2.00 3.41
C ARG A 68 15.97 2.95 3.67
N THR A 69 17.09 2.77 2.99
CA THR A 69 18.30 3.59 3.14
C THR A 69 18.43 4.60 2.01
N ASP A 70 19.31 5.58 2.15
CA ASP A 70 19.59 6.55 1.08
C ASP A 70 20.03 5.89 -0.24
N ASP A 71 20.77 4.78 -0.17
CA ASP A 71 21.21 4.06 -1.37
C ASP A 71 20.12 3.14 -1.96
N SER A 72 19.00 2.94 -1.27
CA SER A 72 17.97 1.96 -1.66
C SER A 72 16.55 2.53 -1.72
N TRP A 73 16.34 3.79 -1.35
CA TRP A 73 15.00 4.37 -1.28
C TRP A 73 14.30 4.41 -2.63
N GLU A 74 15.02 4.60 -3.74
CA GLU A 74 14.45 4.49 -5.09
C GLU A 74 13.86 3.10 -5.34
N LYS A 75 14.52 2.04 -4.85
CA LYS A 75 14.01 0.66 -4.94
C LYS A 75 12.80 0.46 -4.03
N GLY A 76 12.84 1.01 -2.81
CA GLY A 76 11.70 0.98 -1.89
C GLY A 76 10.48 1.71 -2.45
N MET A 77 10.68 2.86 -3.11
CA MET A 77 9.63 3.62 -3.76
C MET A 77 9.09 2.89 -5.00
N LEU A 78 9.97 2.34 -5.84
CA LEU A 78 9.57 1.51 -6.98
C LEU A 78 8.74 0.30 -6.54
N ALA A 79 9.04 -0.30 -5.38
CA ALA A 79 8.26 -1.41 -4.84
C ALA A 79 6.80 -1.00 -4.56
N ILE A 80 6.57 0.23 -4.07
CA ILE A 80 5.22 0.78 -3.87
C ILE A 80 4.48 0.91 -5.21
N PHE A 81 5.12 1.51 -6.21
CA PHE A 81 4.51 1.65 -7.54
C PHE A 81 4.24 0.29 -8.19
N HIS A 82 5.19 -0.65 -8.16
CA HIS A 82 5.02 -1.98 -8.73
C HIS A 82 3.90 -2.76 -8.04
N TYR A 83 3.79 -2.69 -6.71
CA TYR A 83 2.67 -3.29 -6.00
C TYR A 83 1.33 -2.77 -6.52
N ILE A 84 1.20 -1.46 -6.71
CA ILE A 84 -0.03 -0.85 -7.22
C ILE A 84 -0.32 -1.34 -8.66
N GLN A 85 0.69 -1.47 -9.51
CA GLN A 85 0.49 -2.02 -10.87
C GLN A 85 0.06 -3.49 -10.84
N GLU A 86 0.74 -4.32 -10.06
CA GLU A 86 0.46 -5.76 -9.94
C GLU A 86 -0.92 -6.01 -9.32
N ASN A 87 -1.36 -5.13 -8.42
CA ASN A 87 -2.65 -5.21 -7.72
C ASN A 87 -3.64 -4.16 -8.25
N LYS A 88 -3.52 -3.74 -9.52
CA LYS A 88 -4.28 -2.61 -10.09
C LYS A 88 -5.77 -2.67 -9.80
N ALA A 89 -6.42 -3.81 -10.07
CA ALA A 89 -7.86 -3.96 -9.87
C ALA A 89 -8.25 -3.81 -8.39
N PHE A 90 -7.45 -4.40 -7.49
CA PHE A 90 -7.65 -4.31 -6.05
C PHE A 90 -7.52 -2.85 -5.56
N VAL A 91 -6.40 -2.20 -5.89
CA VAL A 91 -6.10 -0.82 -5.49
C VAL A 91 -7.10 0.17 -6.08
N CYS A 92 -7.38 0.09 -7.39
CA CYS A 92 -8.34 1.00 -8.03
C CYS A 92 -9.75 0.82 -7.46
N ASN A 93 -10.20 -0.41 -7.24
CA ASN A 93 -11.52 -0.65 -6.65
C ASN A 93 -11.61 -0.15 -5.21
N THR A 94 -10.53 -0.19 -4.43
CA THR A 94 -10.52 0.48 -3.12
C THR A 94 -10.54 1.99 -3.28
N TYR A 95 -9.71 2.57 -4.15
CA TYR A 95 -9.59 4.01 -4.40
C TYR A 95 -10.92 4.67 -4.81
N TYR A 96 -11.68 4.04 -5.71
CA TYR A 96 -12.97 4.56 -6.20
C TYR A 96 -14.17 4.20 -5.31
N SER A 97 -13.95 3.50 -4.20
CA SER A 97 -15.01 3.13 -3.26
C SER A 97 -15.03 4.05 -2.03
N VAL A 98 -16.07 3.90 -1.20
CA VAL A 98 -16.11 4.52 0.14
C VAL A 98 -14.96 4.08 1.05
N ASN A 99 -14.22 3.05 0.66
CA ASN A 99 -13.11 2.45 1.41
C ASN A 99 -11.75 3.04 1.04
N ARG A 100 -11.73 4.13 0.25
CA ARG A 100 -10.53 4.86 -0.12
C ARG A 100 -9.63 5.18 1.08
N ASN A 101 -10.21 5.49 2.24
CA ASN A 101 -9.46 5.78 3.46
C ASN A 101 -8.51 4.63 3.84
N TYR A 102 -8.87 3.37 3.66
CA TYR A 102 -7.98 2.24 3.98
C TYR A 102 -6.74 2.23 3.10
N LEU A 103 -6.90 2.48 1.80
CA LEU A 103 -5.79 2.63 0.87
C LEU A 103 -4.92 3.85 1.24
N GLU A 104 -5.54 4.99 1.57
CA GLU A 104 -4.79 6.18 1.96
C GLU A 104 -3.96 5.96 3.23
N HIS A 105 -4.54 5.37 4.28
CA HIS A 105 -3.81 5.03 5.51
C HIS A 105 -2.64 4.10 5.23
N PHE A 106 -2.88 3.04 4.44
CA PHE A 106 -1.83 2.13 3.99
C PHE A 106 -0.69 2.87 3.27
N LEU A 107 -1.01 3.71 2.28
CA LEU A 107 -0.02 4.48 1.52
C LEU A 107 0.74 5.46 2.41
N TYR A 108 0.06 6.13 3.35
CA TYR A 108 0.69 7.02 4.31
C TYR A 108 1.69 6.28 5.19
N ASP A 109 1.32 5.13 5.74
CA ASP A 109 2.21 4.35 6.58
C ASP A 109 3.44 3.85 5.80
N ARG A 110 3.22 3.35 4.56
CA ARG A 110 4.32 2.93 3.69
C ARG A 110 5.25 4.08 3.32
N ALA A 111 4.70 5.22 2.93
CA ALA A 111 5.48 6.41 2.59
C ALA A 111 6.29 6.92 3.80
N TYR A 112 5.70 6.94 5.00
CA TYR A 112 6.41 7.37 6.21
C TYR A 112 7.55 6.42 6.58
N GLU A 113 7.30 5.11 6.53
CA GLU A 113 8.29 4.06 6.77
C GLU A 113 9.47 4.10 5.79
N LEU A 114 9.22 4.55 4.56
CA LEU A 114 10.25 4.75 3.55
C LEU A 114 11.06 6.04 3.77
N ILE A 115 10.37 7.16 4.02
CA ILE A 115 10.97 8.51 4.03
C ILE A 115 11.77 8.78 5.30
N LYS A 116 11.22 8.42 6.47
CA LYS A 116 11.82 8.80 7.76
C LYS A 116 13.26 8.28 7.93
N PRO A 117 13.58 7.00 7.61
CA PRO A 117 14.95 6.51 7.73
C PRO A 117 15.91 7.19 6.76
N VAL A 118 15.47 7.45 5.51
CA VAL A 118 16.28 8.15 4.49
C VAL A 118 16.67 9.57 4.94
N LEU A 119 15.70 10.34 5.45
CA LEU A 119 15.97 11.69 5.97
C LEU A 119 16.91 11.66 7.16
N LYS A 120 16.76 10.67 8.05
CA LYS A 120 17.62 10.49 9.21
C LYS A 120 19.07 10.18 8.80
N GLU A 121 19.26 9.43 7.71
CA GLU A 121 20.58 9.10 7.17
C GLU A 121 21.25 10.32 6.51
N LYS A 122 20.50 11.07 5.67
CA LYS A 122 21.02 12.25 4.97
C LYS A 122 21.35 13.41 5.90
N GLU A 123 20.53 13.64 6.93
CA GLU A 123 20.65 14.82 7.78
C GLU A 123 20.83 14.45 9.26
N LEU A 124 22.03 13.99 9.59
CA LEU A 124 22.44 13.56 10.94
C LEU A 124 22.30 14.63 12.05
N LYS A 125 21.98 15.88 11.71
CA LYS A 125 21.86 17.00 12.66
C LYS A 125 20.43 17.41 13.00
N LEU A 126 19.41 16.79 12.38
CA LEU A 126 18.02 17.13 12.66
C LEU A 126 17.64 16.76 14.09
N THR A 127 16.91 17.65 14.77
CA THR A 127 16.16 17.27 15.97
C THR A 127 15.05 16.28 15.62
N GLN A 128 14.54 15.54 16.61
CA GLN A 128 13.43 14.60 16.39
C GLN A 128 12.18 15.30 15.85
N GLU A 129 11.91 16.53 16.33
CA GLU A 129 10.78 17.35 15.88
C GLU A 129 10.91 17.75 14.40
N GLU A 130 12.09 18.21 13.97
CA GLU A 130 12.34 18.58 12.58
C GLU A 130 12.29 17.35 11.66
N LEU A 131 12.84 16.22 12.10
CA LEU A 131 12.78 14.96 11.36
C LEU A 131 11.34 14.52 11.16
N ASP A 132 10.52 14.56 12.21
CA ASP A 132 9.11 14.17 12.11
C ASP A 132 8.33 15.15 11.23
N PHE A 133 8.52 16.46 11.39
CA PHE A 133 7.85 17.45 10.55
C PHE A 133 8.17 17.26 9.06
N ARG A 134 9.45 17.11 8.71
CA ARG A 134 9.88 16.85 7.32
C ARG A 134 9.36 15.52 6.81
N SER A 135 9.43 14.46 7.61
CA SER A 135 8.90 13.15 7.23
C SER A 135 7.42 13.22 6.90
N HIS A 136 6.62 13.96 7.68
CA HIS A 136 5.21 14.18 7.37
C HIS A 136 5.01 14.97 6.07
N PHE A 137 5.75 16.07 5.89
CA PHE A 137 5.64 16.89 4.68
C PHE A 137 5.89 16.06 3.40
N TYR A 138 7.00 15.32 3.36
CA TYR A 138 7.33 14.49 2.21
C TYR A 138 6.39 13.30 2.06
N LYS A 139 5.92 12.69 3.16
CA LYS A 139 4.90 11.63 3.14
C LYS A 139 3.63 12.10 2.42
N TYR A 140 3.13 13.29 2.76
CA TYR A 140 1.93 13.83 2.12
C TYR A 140 2.17 14.11 0.63
N GLY A 141 3.33 14.66 0.27
CA GLY A 141 3.70 14.86 -1.13
C GLY A 141 3.73 13.55 -1.92
N LEU A 142 4.42 12.52 -1.40
CA LEU A 142 4.54 11.22 -2.06
C LEU A 142 3.18 10.55 -2.24
N VAL A 143 2.35 10.50 -1.19
CA VAL A 143 1.01 9.89 -1.29
C VAL A 143 0.13 10.68 -2.25
N GLY A 144 0.19 12.02 -2.26
CA GLY A 144 -0.51 12.84 -3.24
C GLY A 144 -0.18 12.43 -4.67
N PHE A 145 1.10 12.32 -5.01
CA PHE A 145 1.52 11.86 -6.35
C PHE A 145 1.04 10.45 -6.68
N ILE A 146 1.08 9.52 -5.72
CA ILE A 146 0.58 8.16 -5.94
C ILE A 146 -0.92 8.16 -6.23
N LEU A 147 -1.71 8.96 -5.48
CA LEU A 147 -3.15 9.06 -5.68
C LEU A 147 -3.48 9.70 -7.03
N ASP A 148 -2.78 10.76 -7.44
CA ASP A 148 -2.94 11.38 -8.75
C ASP A 148 -2.62 10.40 -9.89
N TRP A 149 -1.59 9.56 -9.72
CA TRP A 149 -1.23 8.51 -10.68
C TRP A 149 -2.27 7.38 -10.75
N ILE A 150 -2.91 7.03 -9.63
CA ILE A 150 -4.05 6.10 -9.63
C ILE A 150 -5.24 6.71 -10.37
N ASP A 151 -5.52 8.00 -10.13
CA ASP A 151 -6.60 8.76 -10.77
C ASP A 151 -6.39 8.91 -12.29
N SER A 152 -5.14 9.09 -12.73
CA SER A 152 -4.78 9.12 -14.15
C SER A 152 -4.95 7.78 -14.86
N GLY A 153 -5.17 6.68 -14.11
CA GLY A 153 -5.30 5.33 -14.64
C GLY A 153 -3.98 4.57 -14.77
N LEU A 154 -2.95 5.01 -14.05
CA LEU A 154 -1.61 4.44 -13.98
C LEU A 154 -0.86 4.59 -15.32
N GLN A 155 -0.95 5.76 -15.95
CA GLN A 155 -0.43 6.00 -17.31
C GLN A 155 1.08 6.21 -17.32
N GLU A 156 1.59 6.95 -16.33
CA GLU A 156 3.00 7.27 -16.20
C GLU A 156 3.82 6.04 -15.81
N ASN A 157 5.07 5.99 -16.30
CA ASN A 157 6.00 4.93 -15.96
C ASN A 157 6.52 5.13 -14.52
N PRO A 158 6.47 4.12 -13.64
CA PRO A 158 6.98 4.20 -12.27
C PRO A 158 8.42 4.69 -12.14
N GLN A 159 9.32 4.26 -13.03
CA GLN A 159 10.72 4.70 -13.03
C GLN A 159 10.82 6.20 -13.26
N ASP A 160 10.03 6.77 -14.17
CA ASP A 160 10.03 8.21 -14.43
C ASP A 160 9.48 8.98 -13.23
N LEU A 161 8.40 8.50 -12.60
CA LEU A 161 7.85 9.11 -11.39
C LEU A 161 8.87 9.12 -10.24
N VAL A 162 9.54 8.00 -10.03
CA VAL A 162 10.59 7.86 -9.01
C VAL A 162 11.73 8.86 -9.24
N GLN A 163 12.19 9.00 -10.49
CA GLN A 163 13.23 9.95 -10.84
C GLN A 163 12.80 11.41 -10.62
N HIS A 164 11.56 11.77 -10.97
CA HIS A 164 11.04 13.12 -10.70
C HIS A 164 10.97 13.42 -9.19
N ILE A 165 10.48 12.47 -8.39
CA ILE A 165 10.41 12.61 -6.93
C ILE A 165 11.82 12.73 -6.34
N TYR A 166 12.79 11.93 -6.83
CA TYR A 166 14.19 12.00 -6.40
C TYR A 166 14.79 13.39 -6.60
N GLN A 167 14.61 13.97 -7.78
CA GLN A 167 15.12 15.31 -8.10
C GLN A 167 14.50 16.41 -7.24
N LEU A 168 13.27 16.24 -6.76
CA LEU A 168 12.63 17.17 -5.83
C LEU A 168 13.24 17.06 -4.42
N LEU A 169 13.59 15.85 -3.98
CA LEU A 169 14.21 15.63 -2.68
C LEU A 169 15.67 16.09 -2.61
N GLU A 170 16.44 15.99 -3.71
CA GLU A 170 17.84 16.44 -3.74
C GLU A 170 18.04 17.96 -3.78
N LYS A 171 17.02 18.71 -4.22
CA LYS A 171 17.11 20.17 -4.35
C LYS A 171 16.71 20.93 -3.08
N LEU A 172 16.43 20.21 -2.00
CA LEU A 172 16.09 20.71 -0.66
C LEU A 172 17.29 20.56 0.27
#